data_AF-A0A259SV81-F1
#
_entry.id   AF-A0A259SV81-F1
#
_cell.length_a   1.000
_cell.length_b   1.000
_cell.length_c   1.000
_cell.angle_alpha   90.00
_cell.angle_beta   90.00
_cell.angle_gamma   90.00
#
_symmetry.space_group_name_H-M   'P 1'
#
loop_
_entity.id
_entity.type
_entity.pdbx_description
1 polymer ?
#
loop_
_entity_poly.entity_id
_entity_poly.type
_entity_poly.pdbx_seq_one_letter_code
_entity_poly.pdbx_strand_id
1 'polypeptide(L)'
;MAFTSTEEARAPQLAAALGQRLRAAADAALETSPPPAPDPASDADSCLQALVRELAATGDASVAWLTITALVGAFPLPEDVRFLVRAADLEGPEDLTVTLLDRAHALAVRHRSLDRPLRIESGVVVDVDMCARSAFHNGIQRTTREVVQRWGAEHPIRLVAWTATSG
;
A
#
# COMPACT_ATOMS: atom_id res chain seq x y z
N MET A 1 -26.63 -9.22 24.34
CA MET A 1 -26.01 -9.74 23.10
C MET A 1 -26.45 -8.84 21.95
N ALA A 2 -25.65 -7.83 21.60
CA ALA A 2 -25.98 -6.84 20.55
C ALA A 2 -24.70 -6.35 19.83
N PHE A 3 -23.86 -7.29 19.37
CA PHE A 3 -22.59 -6.99 18.66
C PHE A 3 -22.64 -7.29 17.15
N THR A 4 -23.67 -7.98 16.65
CA THR A 4 -23.72 -8.49 15.27
C THR A 4 -23.96 -7.42 14.19
N SER A 5 -24.70 -6.36 14.49
CA SER A 5 -25.15 -5.41 13.44
C SER A 5 -24.05 -4.49 12.89
N THR A 6 -22.96 -4.26 13.61
CA THR A 6 -21.86 -3.37 13.18
C THR A 6 -20.78 -4.13 12.39
N GLU A 7 -20.59 -5.41 12.70
CA GLU A 7 -19.57 -6.26 12.07
C GLU A 7 -19.99 -6.68 10.65
N GLU A 8 -21.29 -7.00 10.46
CA GLU A 8 -21.88 -7.31 9.14
C GLU A 8 -21.83 -6.11 8.17
N ALA A 9 -21.97 -4.88 8.69
CA ALA A 9 -21.89 -3.67 7.87
C ALA A 9 -20.44 -3.32 7.44
N ARG A 10 -19.43 -3.82 8.17
CA ARG A 10 -18.02 -3.51 7.93
C ARG A 10 -17.40 -4.42 6.88
N ALA A 11 -17.85 -5.67 6.77
CA ALA A 11 -17.30 -6.64 5.82
C ALA A 11 -17.34 -6.15 4.35
N PRO A 12 -18.46 -5.59 3.83
CA PRO A 12 -18.49 -5.03 2.47
C PRO A 12 -17.52 -3.87 2.26
N GLN A 13 -17.35 -3.02 3.29
CA GLN A 13 -16.42 -1.88 3.23
C GLN A 13 -14.97 -2.35 3.21
N LEU A 14 -14.63 -3.39 3.99
CA LEU A 14 -13.30 -4.00 3.98
C LEU A 14 -12.99 -4.69 2.66
N ALA A 15 -13.96 -5.41 2.08
CA ALA A 15 -13.82 -6.02 0.77
C ALA A 15 -13.62 -4.96 -0.33
N ALA A 16 -14.40 -3.88 -0.30
CA ALA A 16 -14.23 -2.77 -1.23
C ALA A 16 -12.86 -2.08 -1.09
N ALA A 17 -12.40 -1.84 0.15
CA ALA A 17 -11.08 -1.27 0.39
C ALA A 17 -9.97 -2.20 -0.11
N LEU A 18 -10.05 -3.51 0.19
CA LEU A 18 -9.09 -4.50 -0.29
C LEU A 18 -9.02 -4.56 -1.82
N GLY A 19 -10.18 -4.65 -2.50
CA GLY A 19 -10.25 -4.65 -3.95
C GLY A 19 -9.65 -3.39 -4.55
N GLN A 20 -9.99 -2.22 -3.99
CA GLN A 20 -9.40 -0.95 -4.41
C GLN A 20 -7.88 -0.92 -4.27
N ARG A 21 -7.33 -1.41 -3.16
CA ARG A 21 -5.89 -1.44 -2.92
C ARG A 21 -5.17 -2.38 -3.89
N LEU A 22 -5.69 -3.58 -4.08
CA LEU A 22 -5.10 -4.58 -4.98
C LEU A 22 -5.15 -4.13 -6.44
N ARG A 23 -6.25 -3.48 -6.86
CA ARG A 23 -6.33 -2.83 -8.18
C ARG A 23 -5.27 -1.75 -8.32
N ALA A 24 -5.17 -0.83 -7.37
CA ALA A 24 -4.18 0.23 -7.42
C ALA A 24 -2.75 -0.33 -7.55
N ALA A 25 -2.41 -1.40 -6.81
CA ALA A 25 -1.14 -2.08 -6.93
C ALA A 25 -0.95 -2.77 -8.29
N ALA A 26 -1.98 -3.46 -8.81
CA ALA A 26 -1.93 -4.10 -10.13
C ALA A 26 -1.77 -3.08 -11.27
N ASP A 27 -2.42 -1.93 -11.19
CA ASP A 27 -2.31 -0.84 -12.17
C ASP A 27 -0.94 -0.16 -12.15
N ALA A 28 -0.23 -0.22 -11.02
CA ALA A 28 1.10 0.39 -10.86
C ALA A 28 2.26 -0.58 -11.13
N ALA A 29 2.10 -1.86 -10.81
CA ALA A 29 3.19 -2.85 -10.86
C ALA A 29 3.20 -3.69 -12.14
N LEU A 30 2.06 -3.85 -12.80
CA LEU A 30 1.94 -4.72 -13.98
C LEU A 30 1.97 -3.90 -15.27
N GLU A 31 2.59 -4.44 -16.31
CA GLU A 31 2.49 -3.85 -17.66
C GLU A 31 1.06 -3.87 -18.19
N THR A 32 0.30 -4.92 -17.85
CA THR A 32 -1.10 -5.08 -18.22
C THR A 32 -1.89 -5.62 -17.04
N SER A 33 -2.75 -4.78 -16.49
CA SER A 33 -3.59 -5.14 -15.35
C SER A 33 -4.78 -6.01 -15.81
N PRO A 34 -5.29 -6.90 -14.94
CA PRO A 34 -6.49 -7.68 -15.24
C PRO A 34 -7.69 -6.75 -15.52
N PRO A 35 -8.63 -7.15 -16.38
CA PRO A 35 -9.85 -6.36 -16.60
C PRO A 35 -10.61 -6.21 -15.27
N PRO A 36 -11.27 -5.05 -15.03
CA PRO A 36 -12.05 -4.84 -13.81
C PRO A 36 -13.20 -5.84 -13.72
N ALA A 37 -13.38 -6.47 -12.56
CA ALA A 37 -14.55 -7.29 -12.29
C ALA A 37 -15.67 -6.48 -11.60
N PRO A 38 -16.96 -6.79 -11.82
CA PRO A 38 -18.08 -6.06 -11.23
C PRO A 38 -18.23 -6.30 -9.72
N ASP A 39 -17.77 -7.44 -9.22
CA ASP A 39 -17.77 -7.79 -7.81
C ASP A 39 -16.39 -7.49 -7.18
N PRO A 40 -16.32 -6.72 -6.07
CA PRO A 40 -15.04 -6.34 -5.44
C PRO A 40 -14.17 -7.52 -5.01
N ALA A 41 -14.76 -8.64 -4.57
CA ALA A 41 -14.00 -9.81 -4.15
C ALA A 41 -13.37 -10.52 -5.36
N SER A 42 -14.13 -10.64 -6.45
CA SER A 42 -13.64 -11.19 -7.73
C SER A 42 -12.55 -10.31 -8.37
N ASP A 43 -12.66 -8.98 -8.26
CA ASP A 43 -11.62 -8.06 -8.76
C ASP A 43 -10.36 -8.16 -7.91
N ALA A 44 -10.50 -8.23 -6.58
CA ALA A 44 -9.40 -8.45 -5.64
C ALA A 44 -8.65 -9.74 -5.95
N ASP A 45 -9.35 -10.85 -6.12
CA ASP A 45 -8.74 -12.15 -6.47
C ASP A 45 -7.96 -12.08 -7.78
N SER A 46 -8.58 -11.52 -8.83
CA SER A 46 -7.94 -11.37 -10.15
C SER A 46 -6.65 -10.54 -10.09
N CYS A 47 -6.67 -9.43 -9.34
CA CYS A 47 -5.49 -8.58 -9.11
C CYS A 47 -4.41 -9.31 -8.32
N LEU A 48 -4.78 -9.97 -7.21
CA LEU A 48 -3.86 -10.70 -6.36
C LEU A 48 -3.14 -11.81 -7.14
N GLN A 49 -3.90 -12.61 -7.88
CA GLN A 49 -3.35 -13.69 -8.71
C GLN A 49 -2.38 -13.17 -9.76
N ALA A 50 -2.67 -12.01 -10.37
CA ALA A 50 -1.76 -11.40 -11.34
C ALA A 50 -0.47 -10.87 -10.68
N LEU A 51 -0.57 -10.20 -9.54
CA LEU A 51 0.57 -9.72 -8.76
C LEU A 51 1.46 -10.86 -8.25
N VAL A 52 0.87 -11.96 -7.77
CA VAL A 52 1.63 -13.13 -7.31
C VAL A 52 2.35 -13.81 -8.48
N ARG A 53 1.70 -13.94 -9.64
CA ARG A 53 2.36 -14.47 -10.84
C ARG A 53 3.53 -13.60 -11.29
N GLU A 54 3.36 -12.28 -11.26
CA GLU A 54 4.44 -11.34 -11.59
C GLU A 54 5.61 -11.48 -10.61
N LEU A 55 5.32 -11.54 -9.31
CA LEU A 55 6.32 -11.73 -8.27
C LEU A 55 7.06 -13.08 -8.43
N ALA A 56 6.34 -14.17 -8.68
CA ALA A 56 6.93 -15.49 -8.91
C ALA A 56 7.81 -15.51 -10.17
N ALA A 57 7.45 -14.75 -11.21
CA ALA A 57 8.21 -14.70 -12.46
C ALA A 57 9.49 -13.84 -12.36
N THR A 58 9.45 -12.75 -11.59
CA THR A 58 10.51 -11.74 -11.58
C THR A 58 11.36 -11.73 -10.31
N GLY A 59 10.80 -12.15 -9.18
CA GLY A 59 11.41 -11.96 -7.86
C GLY A 59 11.56 -10.48 -7.48
N ASP A 60 10.83 -9.56 -8.12
CA ASP A 60 11.01 -8.12 -7.90
C ASP A 60 10.55 -7.69 -6.49
N ALA A 61 11.49 -7.13 -5.73
CA ALA A 61 11.24 -6.59 -4.40
C ALA A 61 10.20 -5.44 -4.39
N SER A 62 10.10 -4.66 -5.46
CA SER A 62 9.10 -3.60 -5.59
C SER A 62 7.69 -4.18 -5.75
N VAL A 63 7.54 -5.26 -6.53
CA VAL A 63 6.27 -5.99 -6.66
C VAL A 63 5.89 -6.66 -5.33
N ALA A 64 6.86 -7.29 -4.65
CA ALA A 64 6.64 -7.87 -3.33
C ALA A 64 6.16 -6.82 -2.30
N TRP A 65 6.86 -5.69 -2.23
CA TRP A 65 6.53 -4.59 -1.32
C TRP A 65 5.14 -4.01 -1.61
N LEU A 66 4.81 -3.75 -2.87
CA LEU A 66 3.49 -3.23 -3.26
C LEU A 66 2.37 -4.22 -2.94
N THR A 67 2.56 -5.50 -3.25
CA THR A 67 1.55 -6.54 -3.06
C THR A 67 1.19 -6.70 -1.58
N ILE A 68 2.18 -6.83 -0.70
CA ILE A 68 1.92 -6.97 0.74
C ILE A 68 1.36 -5.67 1.35
N THR A 69 1.81 -4.50 0.87
CA THR A 69 1.25 -3.20 1.29
C THR A 69 -0.23 -3.09 0.92
N ALA A 70 -0.61 -3.52 -0.28
CA ALA A 70 -1.99 -3.50 -0.75
C ALA A 70 -2.89 -4.47 0.01
N LEU A 71 -2.40 -5.67 0.35
CA LEU A 71 -3.15 -6.62 1.17
C LEU A 71 -3.43 -6.07 2.58
N VAL A 72 -2.41 -5.51 3.22
CA VAL A 72 -2.46 -5.14 4.66
C VAL A 72 -2.98 -3.71 4.88
N GLY A 73 -2.83 -2.82 3.90
CA GLY A 73 -3.10 -1.39 4.07
C GLY A 73 -2.09 -0.69 4.98
N ALA A 74 -0.91 -1.26 5.16
CA ALA A 74 0.18 -0.71 5.95
C ALA A 74 1.54 -1.07 5.33
N PHE A 75 2.56 -0.27 5.61
CA PHE A 75 3.89 -0.53 5.07
C PHE A 75 4.56 -1.73 5.75
N PRO A 76 5.05 -2.70 4.98
CA PRO A 76 5.85 -3.80 5.51
C PRO A 76 7.21 -3.31 6.00
N LEU A 77 7.85 -4.11 6.84
CA LEU A 77 9.25 -3.96 7.19
C LEU A 77 10.14 -4.59 6.11
N PRO A 78 11.43 -4.20 6.02
CA PRO A 78 12.34 -4.76 5.01
C PRO A 78 12.47 -6.28 5.05
N GLU A 79 12.35 -6.91 6.22
CA GLU A 79 12.37 -8.37 6.38
C GLU A 79 11.13 -9.07 5.80
N ASP A 80 9.97 -8.41 5.79
CA ASP A 80 8.76 -8.96 5.16
C ASP A 80 8.97 -9.09 3.65
N VAL A 81 9.54 -8.05 3.04
CA VAL A 81 9.82 -8.02 1.59
C VAL A 81 10.86 -9.07 1.23
N ARG A 82 11.97 -9.13 1.98
CA ARG A 82 13.01 -10.14 1.75
C ARG A 82 12.48 -11.56 1.90
N PHE A 83 11.60 -11.80 2.87
CA PHE A 83 10.95 -13.09 3.05
C PHE A 83 10.12 -13.47 1.81
N LEU A 84 9.29 -12.56 1.30
CA LEU A 84 8.45 -12.84 0.13
C LEU A 84 9.24 -13.02 -1.16
N VAL A 85 10.26 -12.19 -1.39
CA VAL A 85 11.17 -12.38 -2.54
C VAL A 85 11.82 -13.76 -2.45
N ARG A 86 12.26 -14.17 -1.26
CA ARG A 86 12.86 -15.49 -1.08
C ARG A 86 11.85 -16.63 -1.27
N ALA A 87 10.61 -16.47 -0.84
CA ALA A 87 9.54 -17.43 -1.10
C ALA A 87 9.28 -17.55 -2.60
N ALA A 88 9.25 -16.43 -3.33
CA ALA A 88 9.06 -16.43 -4.78
C ALA A 88 10.17 -17.18 -5.55
N ASP A 89 11.41 -17.17 -5.06
CA ASP A 89 12.50 -17.99 -5.63
C ASP A 89 12.31 -19.51 -5.45
N LEU A 90 11.53 -19.91 -4.44
CA LEU A 90 11.47 -21.29 -3.94
C LEU A 90 10.13 -21.98 -4.23
N GLU A 91 9.07 -21.20 -4.40
CA GLU A 91 7.69 -21.67 -4.41
C GLU A 91 7.04 -21.40 -5.78
N GLY A 92 6.09 -22.26 -6.16
CA GLY A 92 5.19 -21.97 -7.27
C GLY A 92 4.16 -20.88 -6.90
N PRO A 93 3.46 -20.29 -7.86
CA PRO A 93 2.49 -19.21 -7.60
C PRO A 93 1.38 -19.57 -6.59
N GLU A 94 0.93 -20.83 -6.55
CA GLU A 94 -0.11 -21.29 -5.63
C GLU A 94 0.39 -21.30 -4.17
N ASP A 95 1.54 -21.93 -3.91
CA ASP A 95 2.18 -21.95 -2.59
C ASP A 95 2.56 -20.54 -2.14
N LEU A 96 3.11 -19.73 -3.05
CA LEU A 96 3.46 -18.33 -2.79
C LEU A 96 2.23 -17.51 -2.38
N THR A 97 1.06 -17.79 -2.96
CA THR A 97 -0.20 -17.13 -2.57
C THR A 97 -0.52 -17.43 -1.10
N VAL A 98 -0.42 -18.69 -0.68
CA VAL A 98 -0.67 -19.09 0.71
C VAL A 98 0.35 -18.44 1.65
N THR A 99 1.64 -18.51 1.33
CA THR A 99 2.74 -17.89 2.09
C THR A 99 2.52 -16.38 2.25
N LEU A 100 2.11 -15.70 1.18
CA LEU A 100 1.78 -14.27 1.20
C LEU A 100 0.58 -13.96 2.10
N LEU A 101 -0.50 -14.74 2.01
CA LEU A 101 -1.69 -14.56 2.82
C LEU A 101 -1.41 -14.78 4.31
N ASP A 102 -0.62 -15.79 4.66
CA ASP A 102 -0.20 -16.05 6.04
C ASP A 102 0.62 -14.87 6.59
N ARG A 103 1.57 -14.36 5.79
CA ARG A 103 2.37 -13.20 6.20
C ARG A 103 1.52 -11.94 6.33
N ALA A 104 0.63 -11.69 5.38
CA ALA A 104 -0.26 -10.55 5.38
C ALA A 104 -1.24 -10.59 6.55
N HIS A 105 -1.76 -11.77 6.92
CA HIS A 105 -2.63 -11.94 8.08
C HIS A 105 -1.95 -11.49 9.38
N ALA A 106 -0.71 -11.94 9.61
CA ALA A 106 0.06 -11.57 10.80
C ALA A 106 0.27 -10.03 10.89
N LEU A 107 0.55 -9.38 9.76
CA LEU A 107 0.71 -7.92 9.70
C LEU A 107 -0.62 -7.18 9.88
N ALA A 108 -1.69 -7.64 9.24
CA ALA A 108 -3.01 -7.03 9.32
C ALA A 108 -3.52 -6.94 10.77
N VAL A 109 -3.34 -8.02 11.53
CA VAL A 109 -3.68 -8.08 12.97
C VAL A 109 -2.92 -7.02 13.77
N ARG A 110 -1.64 -6.78 13.43
CA ARG A 110 -0.79 -5.80 14.10
C ARG A 110 -1.20 -4.35 13.79
N HIS A 111 -1.54 -4.04 12.53
CA HIS A 111 -1.68 -2.66 12.06
C HIS A 111 -3.12 -2.12 12.08
N ARG A 112 -4.15 -2.97 12.09
CA ARG A 112 -5.58 -2.57 12.14
C ARG A 112 -5.95 -1.53 11.06
N SER A 113 -5.42 -1.69 9.86
CA SER A 113 -5.48 -0.72 8.74
C SER A 113 -6.33 -1.19 7.55
N LEU A 114 -7.12 -2.25 7.72
CA LEU A 114 -7.78 -2.96 6.63
C LEU A 114 -8.85 -2.15 5.89
N ASP A 115 -9.36 -1.07 6.48
CA ASP A 115 -10.38 -0.18 5.90
C ASP A 115 -9.79 1.01 5.12
N ARG A 116 -8.46 1.14 5.03
CA ARG A 116 -7.82 2.31 4.40
C ARG A 116 -7.67 2.13 2.88
N PRO A 117 -8.06 3.09 2.04
CA PRO A 117 -7.74 3.01 0.61
C PRO A 117 -6.24 3.23 0.38
N LEU A 118 -5.75 2.78 -0.78
CA LEU A 118 -4.38 3.00 -1.24
C LEU A 118 -4.40 3.85 -2.51
N ARG A 119 -3.58 4.89 -2.54
CA ARG A 119 -3.29 5.62 -3.78
C ARG A 119 -1.79 5.55 -4.05
N ILE A 120 -1.45 5.20 -5.28
CA ILE A 120 -0.07 5.19 -5.75
C ILE A 120 0.12 6.42 -6.63
N GLU A 121 1.14 7.21 -6.33
CA GLU A 121 1.50 8.43 -7.04
C GLU A 121 2.94 8.28 -7.52
N SER A 122 3.24 8.84 -8.69
CA SER A 122 4.60 8.90 -9.23
C SER A 122 5.03 10.36 -9.38
N GLY A 123 6.33 10.60 -9.35
CA GLY A 123 6.92 11.93 -9.49
C GLY A 123 7.78 12.33 -8.31
N VAL A 124 7.92 13.64 -8.11
CA VAL A 124 8.81 14.20 -7.09
C VAL A 124 8.13 14.14 -5.72
N VAL A 125 8.75 13.40 -4.79
CA VAL A 125 8.37 13.41 -3.38
C VAL A 125 9.31 14.34 -2.62
N VAL A 126 8.74 15.32 -1.93
CA VAL A 126 9.48 16.23 -1.05
C VAL A 126 9.07 15.96 0.38
N ASP A 127 9.99 15.43 1.19
CA ASP A 127 9.77 15.18 2.60
C ASP A 127 10.27 16.36 3.45
N VAL A 128 9.42 16.81 4.38
CA VAL A 128 9.66 17.98 5.22
C VAL A 128 9.40 17.62 6.70
N ASP A 129 10.10 16.61 7.20
CA ASP A 129 9.89 16.08 8.56
C ASP A 129 10.17 17.11 9.67
N MET A 130 11.36 17.72 9.69
CA MET A 130 11.78 18.57 10.82
C MET A 130 10.99 19.88 10.92
N CYS A 131 10.65 20.52 9.79
CA CYS A 131 9.88 21.77 9.81
C CYS A 131 8.40 21.55 10.12
N ALA A 132 7.87 20.33 9.93
CA ALA A 132 6.50 19.99 10.28
C ALA A 132 6.33 19.69 11.78
N ARG A 133 7.39 19.19 12.45
CA ARG A 133 7.31 18.68 13.84
C ARG A 133 7.92 19.61 14.90
N SER A 134 8.78 20.53 14.50
CA SER A 134 9.52 21.38 15.42
C SER A 134 9.05 22.83 15.37
N ALA A 135 8.79 23.44 16.53
CA ALA A 135 8.55 24.87 16.66
C ALA A 135 9.87 25.69 16.77
N PHE A 136 11.03 25.04 16.68
CA PHE A 136 12.32 25.72 16.77
C PHE A 136 12.57 26.53 15.49
N HIS A 137 12.41 27.84 15.59
CA HIS A 137 12.57 28.76 14.47
C HIS A 137 14.06 28.95 14.12
N ASN A 138 14.53 28.19 13.14
CA ASN A 138 15.83 28.37 12.51
C ASN A 138 15.67 28.84 11.05
N GLY A 139 16.81 29.09 10.38
CA GLY A 139 16.83 29.47 8.96
C GLY A 139 16.28 28.39 8.01
N ILE A 140 16.26 27.12 8.42
CA ILE A 140 15.78 25.99 7.60
C ILE A 140 14.27 26.14 7.35
N GLN A 141 13.48 26.45 8.38
CA GLN A 141 12.03 26.64 8.22
C GLN A 141 11.67 27.76 7.23
N ARG A 142 12.44 28.87 7.23
CA ARG A 142 12.25 29.97 6.29
C ARG A 142 12.56 29.52 4.86
N THR A 143 13.68 28.82 4.69
CA THR A 143 14.11 28.30 3.38
C THR A 143 13.06 27.33 2.82
N THR A 144 12.59 26.39 3.64
CA THR A 144 11.54 25.45 3.25
C THR A 144 10.26 26.16 2.81
N ARG A 145 9.77 27.15 3.58
CA ARG A 145 8.58 27.92 3.19
C ARG A 145 8.76 28.64 1.86
N GLU A 146 9.91 29.29 1.67
CA GLU A 146 10.23 29.99 0.43
C GLU A 146 10.30 29.03 -0.76
N VAL A 147 10.98 27.88 -0.60
CA VAL A 147 11.10 26.86 -1.65
C VAL A 147 9.74 26.28 -2.01
N VAL A 148 8.93 25.89 -1.02
CA VAL A 148 7.59 25.34 -1.26
C VAL A 148 6.67 26.37 -1.91
N GLN A 149 6.75 27.64 -1.51
CA GLN A 149 5.96 28.71 -2.11
C GLN A 149 6.33 28.93 -3.59
N ARG A 150 7.62 28.99 -3.92
CA ARG A 150 8.08 29.15 -5.31
C ARG A 150 7.72 27.93 -6.15
N TRP A 151 8.00 26.74 -5.63
CA TRP A 151 7.69 25.48 -6.32
C TRP A 151 6.17 25.35 -6.57
N GLY A 152 5.34 25.66 -5.58
CA GLY A 152 3.89 25.56 -5.69
C GLY A 152 3.25 26.57 -6.65
N ALA A 153 3.95 27.64 -7.02
CA ALA A 153 3.51 28.58 -8.05
C ALA A 153 3.61 27.98 -9.46
N GLU A 154 4.53 27.04 -9.67
CA GLU A 154 4.84 26.44 -10.97
C GLU A 154 4.36 24.98 -11.09
N HIS A 155 4.17 24.30 -9.96
CA HIS A 155 3.82 22.88 -9.92
C HIS A 155 2.64 22.62 -8.97
N PRO A 156 1.64 21.82 -9.39
CA PRO A 156 0.56 21.41 -8.49
C PRO A 156 1.12 20.55 -7.34
N ILE A 157 0.78 20.91 -6.11
CA ILE A 157 1.23 20.20 -4.90
C ILE A 157 0.06 19.41 -4.31
N ARG A 158 0.27 18.10 -4.11
CA ARG A 158 -0.57 17.27 -3.25
C ARG A 158 0.12 17.11 -1.90
N LEU A 159 -0.55 17.54 -0.83
CA LEU A 159 -0.06 17.36 0.53
C LEU A 159 -0.40 15.95 1.04
N VAL A 160 0.58 15.30 1.66
CA VAL A 160 0.46 14.04 2.40
C VAL A 160 1.16 14.23 3.75
N ALA A 161 0.81 13.40 4.73
CA ALA A 161 1.35 13.54 6.08
C ALA A 161 1.61 12.18 6.71
N TRP A 162 2.87 11.94 7.07
CA TRP A 162 3.28 10.78 7.85
C TRP A 162 2.52 10.76 9.19
N THR A 163 1.84 9.66 9.49
CA THR A 163 1.17 9.44 10.77
C THR A 163 1.87 8.34 11.57
N ALA A 164 1.52 8.21 12.85
CA ALA A 164 2.07 7.13 13.69
C ALA A 164 1.61 5.72 13.22
N THR A 165 0.58 5.63 12.37
CA THR A 165 -0.04 4.36 11.97
C THR A 165 -0.13 4.17 10.46
N SER A 166 0.25 5.17 9.67
CA SER A 166 0.28 5.19 8.20
C SER A 166 1.35 6.17 7.76
N GLY A 167 1.84 6.06 6.52
CA GLY A 167 2.43 7.26 5.91
C GLY A 167 1.40 8.34 5.62
#